data_AF-A0A849SCS8-F1
#
_entry.id   AF-A0A849SCS8-F1
#
_cell.length_a   1.000
_cell.length_b   1.000
_cell.length_c   1.000
_cell.angle_alpha   90.00
_cell.angle_beta   90.00
_cell.angle_gamma   90.00
#
_symmetry.space_group_name_H-M   'P 1'
#
loop_
_entity.id
_entity.type
_entity.pdbx_description
1 polymer ?
#
loop_
_entity_poly.entity_id
_entity_poly.type
_entity_poly.pdbx_seq_one_letter_code
_entity_poly.pdbx_strand_id
1 'polypeptide(L)'
;MAFWSSQTLKAKLPTLITPYDPDKIEQASYTLRIGREIFITKDHRNSNSQHTKKILSIDEAFVIPPGQFAFLLTEESVKIPDNAIAFISMKARLKYKGLVNISGFHVDPGFSGKLLYSVYNAGPTPINLQHNLPIFLIWYASLDETDLQPRTSQGFSDIPIDVINQVSADEIYSLQALSSEFRELNFNISQKITQLEHNTCEQLDKINRTNNEARRWVDWTKYGVTTIISLLFVFLLYISSSVISVGKFIFEQKEDLKYVIEYAKHFDDYKDTSISLEKQKKDLELLSEKQSSIEAELNTLKKNHPRLFNRNRD
;
A
#
# COMPACT_ATOMS: atom_id res chain seq x y z
N MET A 1 74.07 19.93 4.91
CA MET A 1 73.58 18.72 4.20
C MET A 1 72.28 18.31 4.87
N ALA A 2 71.18 18.19 4.11
CA ALA A 2 69.86 17.98 4.72
C ALA A 2 69.64 16.53 5.19
N PHE A 3 69.74 15.52 4.31
CA PHE A 3 69.40 14.13 4.63
C PHE A 3 70.63 13.22 4.84
N TRP A 4 70.48 12.21 5.70
CA TRP A 4 71.51 11.20 5.96
C TRP A 4 71.58 10.19 4.81
N SER A 5 72.79 9.95 4.29
CA SER A 5 73.03 8.93 3.28
C SER A 5 72.92 7.52 3.85
N SER A 6 72.81 6.51 2.98
CA SER A 6 72.84 5.10 3.40
C SER A 6 74.08 4.74 4.22
N GLN A 7 75.24 5.35 3.95
CA GLN A 7 76.47 5.15 4.72
C GLN A 7 76.34 5.73 6.14
N THR A 8 75.81 6.95 6.25
CA THR A 8 75.56 7.59 7.55
C THR A 8 74.53 6.82 8.35
N LEU A 9 73.47 6.33 7.71
CA LEU A 9 72.46 5.49 8.33
C LEU A 9 73.08 4.19 8.85
N LYS A 10 73.91 3.49 8.06
CA LYS A 10 74.60 2.27 8.50
C LYS A 10 75.49 2.48 9.72
N ALA A 11 76.11 3.65 9.84
CA ALA A 11 76.97 3.99 10.96
C ALA A 11 76.19 4.40 12.23
N LYS A 12 75.08 5.14 12.09
CA LYS A 12 74.35 5.75 13.22
C LYS A 12 73.13 4.95 13.68
N LEU A 13 72.40 4.29 12.78
CA LEU A 13 71.17 3.58 13.13
C LEU A 13 71.32 2.40 14.12
N PRO A 14 72.46 1.69 14.22
CA PRO A 14 72.59 0.60 15.21
C PRO A 14 72.34 1.03 16.66
N THR A 15 72.54 2.32 16.99
CA THR A 15 72.28 2.86 18.34
C THR A 15 70.94 3.60 18.45
N LEU A 16 70.27 3.85 17.31
CA LEU A 16 69.03 4.63 17.25
C LEU A 16 67.79 3.78 16.98
N ILE A 17 67.95 2.59 16.41
CA ILE A 17 66.82 1.71 16.08
C ILE A 17 67.04 0.35 16.75
N THR A 18 66.00 -0.19 17.37
CA THR A 18 66.06 -1.51 18.01
C THR A 18 64.76 -2.29 17.79
N PRO A 19 64.80 -3.50 17.20
CA PRO A 19 65.98 -4.17 16.61
C PRO A 19 66.44 -3.52 15.29
N TYR A 20 67.76 -3.43 15.09
CA TYR A 20 68.36 -2.93 13.85
C TYR A 20 68.72 -4.08 12.91
N ASP A 21 68.39 -3.92 11.63
CA ASP A 21 68.73 -4.83 10.54
C ASP A 21 69.37 -4.03 9.39
N PRO A 22 70.66 -4.27 9.06
CA PRO A 22 71.37 -3.50 8.04
C PRO A 22 70.77 -3.67 6.63
N ASP A 23 70.06 -4.77 6.37
CA ASP A 23 69.46 -5.05 5.06
C ASP A 23 68.19 -4.23 4.82
N LYS A 24 67.67 -3.53 5.85
CA LYS A 24 66.51 -2.63 5.72
C LYS A 24 66.86 -1.23 5.24
N ILE A 25 68.14 -0.93 5.02
CA ILE A 25 68.58 0.36 4.49
C ILE A 25 68.51 0.35 2.97
N GLU A 26 67.59 1.14 2.42
CA GLU A 26 67.40 1.29 0.98
C GLU A 26 67.27 2.79 0.65
N GLN A 27 68.00 3.26 -0.36
CA GLN A 27 67.82 4.60 -0.95
C GLN A 27 67.78 5.76 0.06
N ALA A 28 68.74 5.82 0.98
CA ALA A 28 68.81 6.81 2.06
C ALA A 28 67.62 6.80 3.04
N SER A 29 66.92 5.67 3.14
CA SER A 29 65.86 5.42 4.11
C SER A 29 66.12 4.12 4.88
N TYR A 30 65.45 3.97 6.02
CA TYR A 30 65.35 2.70 6.72
C TYR A 30 63.90 2.21 6.66
N THR A 31 63.71 0.92 6.36
CA THR A 31 62.36 0.33 6.31
C THR A 31 62.00 -0.31 7.65
N LEU A 32 60.98 0.22 8.32
CA LEU A 32 60.40 -0.30 9.55
C LEU A 32 59.27 -1.30 9.25
N ARG A 33 59.02 -2.19 10.21
CA ARG A 33 58.04 -3.27 10.09
C ARG A 33 56.78 -3.00 10.89
N ILE A 34 55.69 -3.63 10.48
CA ILE A 34 54.47 -3.72 11.30
C ILE A 34 54.78 -4.54 12.55
N GLY A 35 54.55 -3.93 13.71
CA GLY A 35 54.72 -4.56 15.00
C GLY A 35 53.52 -5.39 15.42
N ARG A 36 53.61 -5.92 16.64
CA ARG A 36 52.61 -6.85 17.18
C ARG A 36 51.27 -6.23 17.49
N GLU A 37 51.22 -4.96 17.82
CA GLU A 37 49.98 -4.33 18.27
C GLU A 37 49.32 -3.53 17.16
N ILE A 38 48.05 -3.85 16.92
CA ILE A 38 47.21 -3.17 15.95
C ILE A 38 45.86 -2.80 16.56
N PHE A 39 45.24 -1.77 16.02
CA PHE A 39 43.85 -1.44 16.26
C PHE A 39 43.15 -1.20 14.93
N ILE A 40 41.94 -1.72 14.76
CA ILE A 40 41.11 -1.51 13.58
C ILE A 40 39.70 -1.12 14.03
N THR A 41 39.14 -0.10 13.39
CA THR A 41 37.77 0.34 13.64
C THR A 41 36.74 -0.68 13.15
N LYS A 42 35.53 -0.62 13.72
CA LYS A 42 34.44 -1.54 13.39
C LYS A 42 33.95 -1.32 11.96
N ASP A 43 33.83 -2.41 11.18
CA ASP A 43 33.18 -2.37 9.86
C ASP A 43 31.68 -2.61 10.00
N HIS A 44 30.88 -1.53 9.95
CA HIS A 44 29.43 -1.59 10.09
C HIS A 44 28.73 -2.48 9.05
N ARG A 45 29.37 -2.80 7.92
CA ARG A 45 28.81 -3.74 6.92
C ARG A 45 28.85 -5.19 7.37
N ASN A 46 29.68 -5.51 8.36
CA ASN A 46 29.79 -6.84 8.94
C ASN A 46 29.30 -6.78 10.38
N SER A 47 28.11 -7.34 10.64
CA SER A 47 27.47 -7.38 11.95
C SER A 47 28.32 -8.08 13.02
N ASN A 48 29.25 -8.95 12.61
CA ASN A 48 30.17 -9.64 13.51
C ASN A 48 31.45 -8.85 13.79
N SER A 49 31.66 -7.69 13.15
CA SER A 49 32.86 -6.89 13.36
C SER A 49 32.75 -6.07 14.66
N GLN A 50 33.88 -5.94 15.36
CA GLN A 50 34.01 -5.13 16.56
C GLN A 50 35.29 -4.29 16.46
N HIS A 51 35.39 -3.21 17.23
CA HIS A 51 36.66 -2.52 17.40
C HIS A 51 37.68 -3.52 17.93
N THR A 52 38.74 -3.75 17.17
CA THR A 52 39.67 -4.83 17.48
C THR A 52 41.03 -4.24 17.79
N LYS A 53 41.30 -4.02 19.09
CA LYS A 53 42.67 -3.94 19.59
C LYS A 53 43.21 -5.37 19.67
N LYS A 54 44.23 -5.70 18.89
CA LYS A 54 44.78 -7.06 18.80
C LYS A 54 46.28 -7.06 18.96
N ILE A 55 46.76 -8.05 19.69
CA ILE A 55 48.17 -8.45 19.72
C ILE A 55 48.32 -9.61 18.74
N LEU A 56 49.09 -9.39 17.68
CA LEU A 56 49.39 -10.35 16.65
C LEU A 56 50.42 -11.37 17.13
N SER A 57 50.19 -12.62 16.71
CA SER A 57 51.20 -13.67 16.71
C SER A 57 52.23 -13.40 15.61
N ILE A 58 53.37 -14.10 15.68
CA ILE A 58 54.41 -14.00 14.65
C ILE A 58 53.80 -14.37 13.31
N ASP A 59 53.99 -13.50 12.33
CA ASP A 59 53.53 -13.66 10.96
C ASP A 59 52.00 -13.80 10.80
N GLU A 60 51.25 -13.37 11.81
CA GLU A 60 49.80 -13.35 11.74
C GLU A 60 49.30 -12.29 10.77
N ALA A 61 48.41 -12.70 9.87
CA ALA A 61 47.76 -11.82 8.90
C ALA A 61 46.55 -11.10 9.51
N PHE A 62 46.31 -9.89 9.03
CA PHE A 62 45.12 -9.11 9.36
C PHE A 62 44.66 -8.31 8.14
N VAL A 63 43.43 -7.82 8.20
CA VAL A 63 42.78 -7.13 7.09
C VAL A 63 42.29 -5.77 7.55
N ILE A 64 42.60 -4.73 6.77
CA ILE A 64 41.98 -3.40 6.92
C ILE A 64 40.85 -3.32 5.89
N PRO A 65 39.57 -3.39 6.29
CA PRO A 65 38.45 -3.31 5.36
C PRO A 65 38.37 -1.93 4.67
N PRO A 66 37.75 -1.83 3.48
CA PRO A 66 37.47 -0.55 2.84
C PRO A 66 36.77 0.40 3.79
N GLY A 67 37.28 1.62 3.88
CA GLY A 67 36.68 2.69 4.65
C GLY A 67 36.93 2.62 6.15
N GLN A 68 37.84 1.75 6.59
CA GLN A 68 38.19 1.62 7.99
C GLN A 68 39.53 2.28 8.30
N PHE A 69 39.61 2.78 9.53
CA PHE A 69 40.79 3.36 10.09
C PHE A 69 41.53 2.30 10.93
N ALA A 70 42.85 2.35 10.92
CA ALA A 70 43.68 1.48 11.74
C ALA A 70 44.87 2.22 12.35
N PHE A 71 45.23 1.83 13.57
CA PHE A 71 46.51 2.17 14.16
C PHE A 71 47.44 0.97 14.08
N LEU A 72 48.64 1.19 13.56
CA LEU A 72 49.67 0.19 13.40
C LEU A 72 50.92 0.64 14.15
N LEU A 73 51.31 -0.10 15.20
CA LEU A 73 52.54 0.19 15.92
C LEU A 73 53.73 -0.43 15.17
N THR A 74 54.90 0.23 15.16
CA THR A 74 56.10 -0.37 14.57
C THR A 74 56.68 -1.51 15.41
N GLU A 75 57.37 -2.43 14.76
CA GLU A 75 58.12 -3.46 15.47
C GLU A 75 59.35 -2.85 16.14
N GLU A 76 60.06 -1.99 15.42
CA GLU A 76 61.22 -1.29 15.91
C GLU A 76 60.85 -0.10 16.82
N SER A 77 61.62 0.06 17.89
CA SER A 77 61.73 1.31 18.64
C SER A 77 62.74 2.22 17.96
N VAL A 78 62.35 3.47 17.74
CA VAL A 78 63.13 4.50 17.05
C VAL A 78 63.49 5.60 18.04
N LYS A 79 64.76 6.00 18.01
CA LYS A 79 65.31 7.15 18.72
C LYS A 79 65.78 8.20 17.72
N ILE A 80 65.40 9.44 17.95
CA ILE A 80 65.84 10.60 17.16
C ILE A 80 66.82 11.40 18.02
N PRO A 81 68.07 11.61 17.59
CA PRO A 81 69.01 12.43 18.36
C PRO A 81 68.62 13.91 18.28
N ASP A 82 69.04 14.68 19.28
CA ASP A 82 68.66 16.10 19.45
C ASP A 82 69.17 17.03 18.33
N ASN A 83 70.08 16.53 17.49
CA ASN A 83 70.64 17.25 16.33
C ASN A 83 70.07 16.76 14.98
N ALA A 84 68.96 16.04 15.01
CA ALA A 84 68.30 15.54 13.81
C ALA A 84 66.79 15.54 13.96
N ILE A 85 66.12 15.58 12.83
CA ILE A 85 64.68 15.32 12.68
C ILE A 85 64.51 14.12 11.77
N ALA A 86 63.44 13.34 11.94
CA ALA A 86 63.12 12.27 11.00
C ALA A 86 61.80 12.49 10.29
N PHE A 87 61.68 11.98 9.07
CA PHE A 87 60.49 12.02 8.25
C PHE A 87 59.97 10.61 8.08
N ILE A 88 58.65 10.43 8.11
CA ILE A 88 58.01 9.12 7.98
C ILE A 88 57.09 9.05 6.78
N SER A 89 57.03 7.87 6.18
CA SER A 89 56.11 7.57 5.08
C SER A 89 55.87 6.06 5.03
N MET A 90 55.21 5.62 3.97
CA MET A 90 54.91 4.22 3.69
C MET A 90 55.21 3.89 2.24
N LYS A 91 55.52 2.62 1.96
CA LYS A 91 55.81 2.13 0.61
C LYS A 91 54.66 2.44 -0.36
N ALA A 92 55.01 2.98 -1.52
CA ALA A 92 54.06 3.43 -2.54
C ALA A 92 53.07 2.34 -2.98
N ARG A 93 53.50 1.06 -3.00
CA ARG A 93 52.65 -0.09 -3.34
C ARG A 93 51.36 -0.16 -2.52
N LEU A 94 51.40 0.20 -1.23
CA LEU A 94 50.21 0.22 -0.38
C LEU A 94 49.36 1.47 -0.62
N LYS A 95 50.00 2.60 -0.93
CA LYS A 95 49.30 3.84 -1.30
C LYS A 95 48.44 3.65 -2.55
N TYR A 96 48.94 2.92 -3.55
CA TYR A 96 48.17 2.59 -4.76
C TYR A 96 46.98 1.66 -4.51
N LYS A 97 46.98 0.90 -3.41
CA LYS A 97 45.81 0.11 -2.99
C LYS A 97 44.76 0.96 -2.26
N GLY A 98 45.04 2.25 -2.02
CA GLY A 98 44.17 3.16 -1.30
C GLY A 98 44.48 3.25 0.20
N LEU A 99 45.57 2.67 0.70
CA LEU A 99 45.98 2.86 2.09
C LEU A 99 46.64 4.24 2.24
N VAL A 100 45.97 5.14 2.95
CA VAL A 100 46.41 6.52 3.18
C VAL A 100 47.06 6.60 4.55
N ASN A 101 48.27 7.17 4.62
CA ASN A 101 48.90 7.54 5.89
C ASN A 101 48.32 8.87 6.38
N ILE A 102 47.72 8.87 7.56
CA ILE A 102 47.13 10.03 8.24
C ILE A 102 48.03 10.48 9.41
N SER A 103 49.09 9.72 9.73
CA SER A 103 50.03 10.11 10.79
C SER A 103 50.68 11.46 10.50
N GLY A 104 51.33 12.03 11.53
CA GLY A 104 52.27 13.12 11.33
C GLY A 104 53.35 12.77 10.29
N PHE A 105 53.91 13.79 9.63
CA PHE A 105 54.89 13.60 8.56
C PHE A 105 56.34 13.46 9.07
N HIS A 106 56.59 13.88 10.31
CA HIS A 106 57.92 13.89 10.93
C HIS A 106 57.88 13.34 12.36
N VAL A 107 59.08 13.12 12.90
CA VAL A 107 59.35 12.69 14.26
C VAL A 107 60.36 13.67 14.86
N ASP A 108 60.00 14.24 16.00
CA ASP A 108 60.74 15.32 16.67
C ASP A 108 62.13 14.87 17.18
N PRO A 109 63.10 15.80 17.28
CA PRO A 109 64.34 15.57 18.02
C PRO A 109 64.06 15.12 19.46
N GLY A 110 64.84 14.18 19.98
CA GLY A 110 64.68 13.63 21.33
C GLY A 110 63.62 12.53 21.46
N PHE A 111 62.80 12.28 20.42
CA PHE A 111 61.82 11.19 20.45
C PHE A 111 62.50 9.83 20.68
N SER A 112 61.91 9.00 21.54
CA SER A 112 62.38 7.63 21.80
C SER A 112 61.21 6.69 22.08
N GLY A 113 60.90 5.79 21.17
CA GLY A 113 59.88 4.76 21.34
C GLY A 113 59.42 4.16 20.01
N LYS A 114 58.35 3.36 20.02
CA LYS A 114 57.74 2.86 18.79
C LYS A 114 56.92 3.95 18.11
N LEU A 115 56.87 3.91 16.79
CA LEU A 115 56.08 4.84 15.99
C LEU A 115 54.67 4.29 15.81
N LEU A 116 53.68 5.15 16.00
CA LEU A 116 52.27 4.84 15.78
C LEU A 116 51.85 5.38 14.40
N TYR A 117 51.54 4.48 13.48
CA TYR A 117 51.03 4.83 12.16
C TYR A 117 49.50 4.80 12.16
N SER A 118 48.91 5.97 11.93
CA SER A 118 47.48 6.15 11.65
C SER A 118 47.23 5.96 10.17
N VAL A 119 46.45 4.95 9.78
CA VAL A 119 46.15 4.65 8.37
C VAL A 119 44.66 4.53 8.10
N TYR A 120 44.24 4.87 6.89
CA TYR A 120 42.86 4.73 6.43
C TYR A 120 42.81 4.05 5.08
N ASN A 121 41.96 3.04 4.94
CA ASN A 121 41.75 2.39 3.65
C ASN A 121 40.70 3.16 2.84
N ALA A 122 41.15 4.12 2.02
CA ALA A 122 40.33 4.83 1.05
C ALA A 122 40.04 3.99 -0.22
N GLY A 123 40.67 2.83 -0.35
CA GLY A 123 40.51 1.94 -1.49
C GLY A 123 39.18 1.17 -1.50
N PRO A 124 38.77 0.63 -2.65
CA PRO A 124 37.53 -0.14 -2.76
C PRO A 124 37.66 -1.59 -2.27
N THR A 125 38.88 -2.06 -1.98
CA THR A 125 39.16 -3.48 -1.65
C THR A 125 39.82 -3.63 -0.28
N PRO A 126 39.57 -4.75 0.43
CA PRO A 126 40.28 -5.04 1.67
C PRO A 126 41.79 -5.16 1.46
N ILE A 127 42.57 -4.62 2.40
CA ILE A 127 44.03 -4.66 2.35
C ILE A 127 44.54 -5.67 3.37
N ASN A 128 45.08 -6.79 2.86
CA ASN A 128 45.73 -7.81 3.68
C ASN A 128 47.15 -7.37 4.03
N LEU A 129 47.44 -7.36 5.31
CA LEU A 129 48.74 -7.07 5.90
C LEU A 129 49.11 -8.19 6.86
N GLN A 130 50.35 -8.18 7.33
CA GLN A 130 50.87 -9.21 8.21
C GLN A 130 51.84 -8.58 9.21
N HIS A 131 51.91 -9.15 10.40
CA HIS A 131 53.02 -8.90 11.31
C HIS A 131 54.38 -9.01 10.59
N ASN A 132 55.38 -8.23 11.02
CA ASN A 132 56.73 -8.14 10.43
C ASN A 132 56.81 -7.64 8.98
N LEU A 133 55.72 -7.21 8.36
CA LEU A 133 55.77 -6.73 6.97
C LEU A 133 56.52 -5.37 6.89
N PRO A 134 57.57 -5.24 6.05
CA PRO A 134 58.41 -4.04 5.99
C PRO A 134 57.81 -2.97 5.07
N ILE A 135 56.94 -2.11 5.61
CA ILE A 135 56.11 -1.17 4.83
C ILE A 135 56.33 0.30 5.17
N PHE A 136 56.93 0.59 6.31
CA PHE A 136 57.09 1.95 6.82
C PHE A 136 58.49 2.45 6.48
N LEU A 137 58.59 3.71 6.07
CA LEU A 137 59.86 4.30 5.65
C LEU A 137 60.20 5.44 6.59
N ILE A 138 61.46 5.52 7.01
CA ILE A 138 61.97 6.64 7.79
C ILE A 138 63.24 7.21 7.16
N TRP A 139 63.31 8.53 7.05
CA TRP A 139 64.49 9.29 6.64
C TRP A 139 64.95 10.17 7.79
N TYR A 140 66.25 10.37 7.93
CA TYR A 140 66.82 11.29 8.92
C TYR A 140 67.41 12.50 8.22
N ALA A 141 67.21 13.67 8.82
CA ALA A 141 67.79 14.92 8.39
C ALA A 141 68.51 15.60 9.54
N SER A 142 69.69 16.16 9.26
CA SER A 142 70.44 16.93 10.24
C SER A 142 69.84 18.32 10.40
N LEU A 143 69.75 18.77 11.65
CA LEU A 143 69.49 20.16 11.97
C LEU A 143 70.76 21.00 11.74
N ASP A 144 70.58 22.31 11.59
CA ASP A 144 71.68 23.28 11.52
C ASP A 144 72.42 23.37 12.87
N GLU A 145 71.70 23.29 13.98
CA GLU A 145 72.25 23.21 15.33
C GLU A 145 71.52 22.13 16.17
N THR A 146 72.11 21.73 17.30
CA THR A 146 71.43 20.84 18.26
C THR A 146 70.26 21.58 18.87
N ASP A 147 69.07 20.97 18.86
CA ASP A 147 67.90 21.56 19.49
C ASP A 147 68.07 21.61 21.01
N LEU A 148 67.85 22.80 21.58
CA LEU A 148 67.92 23.03 23.02
C LEU A 148 66.60 22.69 23.73
N GLN A 149 65.54 22.41 22.97
CA GLN A 149 64.22 22.03 23.48
C GLN A 149 63.74 20.70 22.88
N PRO A 150 64.55 19.62 22.98
CA PRO A 150 64.15 18.34 22.44
C PRO A 150 62.93 17.79 23.16
N ARG A 151 62.22 16.89 22.48
CA ARG A 151 61.07 16.20 23.05
C ARG A 151 61.50 15.40 24.28
N THR A 152 60.87 15.70 25.42
CA THR A 152 61.10 15.01 26.70
C THR A 152 60.14 13.85 26.94
N SER A 153 59.02 13.83 26.24
CA SER A 153 58.04 12.75 26.35
C SER A 153 58.49 11.50 25.60
N GLN A 154 58.37 10.36 26.27
CA GLN A 154 58.69 9.06 25.69
C GLN A 154 57.69 8.73 24.58
N GLY A 155 58.16 8.05 23.54
CA GLY A 155 57.32 7.54 22.46
C GLY A 155 56.45 6.38 22.93
N PHE A 156 55.69 5.79 22.00
CA PHE A 156 54.72 4.76 22.33
C PHE A 156 55.42 3.43 22.69
N SER A 157 54.92 2.75 23.72
CA SER A 157 55.20 1.33 24.00
C SER A 157 54.12 0.41 23.44
N ASP A 158 52.89 0.90 23.47
CA ASP A 158 51.64 0.25 23.11
C ASP A 158 50.69 1.30 22.52
N ILE A 159 49.57 0.86 21.93
CA ILE A 159 48.56 1.77 21.39
C ILE A 159 47.73 2.30 22.56
N PRO A 160 47.82 3.60 22.88
CA PRO A 160 47.21 4.12 24.09
C PRO A 160 45.70 4.28 23.92
N ILE A 161 44.96 4.16 25.02
CA ILE A 161 43.50 4.07 25.00
C ILE A 161 42.80 5.38 24.64
N ASP A 162 43.43 6.51 24.93
CA ASP A 162 42.97 7.85 24.55
C ASP A 162 42.92 8.02 23.03
N VAL A 163 43.96 7.55 22.33
CA VAL A 163 44.03 7.59 20.86
C VAL A 163 42.96 6.68 20.23
N ILE A 164 42.68 5.53 20.85
CA ILE A 164 41.58 4.64 20.45
C ILE A 164 40.22 5.34 20.63
N ASN A 165 40.01 6.00 21.77
CA ASN A 165 38.74 6.65 22.08
C ASN A 165 38.43 7.83 21.15
N GLN A 166 39.45 8.57 20.68
CA GLN A 166 39.27 9.67 19.73
C GLN A 166 38.72 9.21 18.37
N VAL A 167 39.04 7.98 17.97
CA VAL A 167 38.59 7.40 16.68
C VAL A 167 37.34 6.53 16.85
N SER A 168 37.06 6.06 18.07
CA SER A 168 35.93 5.16 18.36
C SER A 168 34.62 5.88 18.69
N ALA A 169 34.63 7.21 18.86
CA ALA A 169 33.47 7.98 19.30
C ALA A 169 32.42 8.21 18.19
N ASP A 170 32.81 8.18 16.92
CA ASP A 170 31.92 8.42 15.78
C ASP A 170 31.85 7.19 14.86
N GLU A 171 30.65 6.89 14.37
CA GLU A 171 30.46 5.90 13.31
C GLU A 171 31.22 6.37 12.06
N ILE A 172 32.36 5.73 11.77
CA ILE A 172 33.13 6.03 10.55
C ILE A 172 32.38 5.44 9.37
N TYR A 173 31.47 6.22 8.80
CA TYR A 173 30.81 5.90 7.55
C TYR A 173 31.76 6.14 6.39
N SER A 174 32.23 5.05 5.79
CA SER A 174 32.90 5.13 4.49
C SER A 174 31.92 5.56 3.40
N LEU A 175 32.40 6.25 2.37
CA LEU A 175 31.57 6.61 1.20
C LEU A 175 30.92 5.38 0.56
N GLN A 176 31.62 4.25 0.58
CA GLN A 176 31.11 2.97 0.09
C GLN A 176 29.97 2.45 0.97
N ALA A 177 30.10 2.53 2.30
CA ALA A 177 29.04 2.16 3.24
C ALA A 177 27.80 3.02 3.05
N LEU A 178 27.99 4.34 2.89
CA LEU A 178 26.89 5.27 2.58
C LEU A 178 26.22 4.90 1.25
N SER A 179 27.00 4.54 0.22
CA SER A 179 26.45 4.12 -1.06
C SER A 179 25.64 2.82 -0.99
N SER A 180 26.06 1.86 -0.15
CA SER A 180 25.30 0.62 0.07
C SER A 180 24.02 0.88 0.83
N GLU A 181 24.05 1.70 1.89
CA GLU A 181 22.83 2.09 2.61
C GLU A 181 21.86 2.84 1.71
N PHE A 182 22.36 3.74 0.84
CA PHE A 182 21.51 4.44 -0.12
C PHE A 182 20.83 3.47 -1.11
N ARG A 183 21.53 2.42 -1.56
CA ARG A 183 20.92 1.38 -2.41
C ARG A 183 19.87 0.57 -1.67
N GLU A 184 20.15 0.19 -0.43
CA GLU A 184 19.21 -0.55 0.41
C GLU A 184 17.97 0.28 0.73
N LEU A 185 18.15 1.56 1.03
CA LEU A 185 17.07 2.52 1.22
C LEU A 185 16.21 2.64 -0.04
N ASN A 186 16.83 2.79 -1.21
CA ASN A 186 16.11 2.85 -2.49
C ASN A 186 15.34 1.55 -2.77
N PHE A 187 15.91 0.39 -2.43
CA PHE A 187 15.24 -0.90 -2.55
C PHE A 187 14.01 -0.99 -1.63
N ASN A 188 14.17 -0.63 -0.35
CA ASN A 188 13.10 -0.64 0.64
C ASN A 188 11.97 0.35 0.27
N ILE A 189 12.32 1.54 -0.24
CA ILE A 189 11.35 2.50 -0.77
C ILE A 189 10.60 1.91 -1.95
N SER A 190 11.31 1.31 -2.92
CA SER A 190 10.70 0.69 -4.09
C SER A 190 9.73 -0.41 -3.70
N GLN A 191 10.10 -1.28 -2.75
CA GLN A 191 9.21 -2.32 -2.24
C GLN A 191 7.97 -1.74 -1.55
N LYS A 192 8.13 -0.70 -0.73
CA LYS A 192 6.98 -0.03 -0.09
C LYS A 192 6.06 0.62 -1.12
N ILE A 193 6.59 1.22 -2.18
CA ILE A 193 5.78 1.78 -3.27
C ILE A 193 4.95 0.67 -3.92
N THR A 194 5.57 -0.44 -4.33
CA THR A 194 4.85 -1.57 -4.94
C THR A 194 3.79 -2.14 -4.00
N GLN A 195 4.08 -2.22 -2.69
CA GLN A 195 3.10 -2.69 -1.72
C GLN A 195 1.92 -1.72 -1.57
N LEU A 196 2.17 -0.40 -1.58
CA LEU A 196 1.11 0.62 -1.56
C LEU A 196 0.28 0.58 -2.83
N GLU A 197 0.89 0.41 -4.00
CA GLU A 197 0.18 0.25 -5.28
C GLU A 197 -0.73 -0.98 -5.25
N HIS A 198 -0.22 -2.11 -4.75
CA HIS A 198 -1.00 -3.33 -4.60
C HIS A 198 -2.19 -3.15 -3.66
N ASN A 199 -1.95 -2.60 -2.46
CA ASN A 199 -3.01 -2.33 -1.48
C ASN A 199 -4.06 -1.37 -2.05
N THR A 200 -3.64 -0.35 -2.79
CA THR A 200 -4.56 0.62 -3.43
C THR A 200 -5.40 -0.06 -4.50
N CYS A 201 -4.81 -0.91 -5.35
CA CYS A 201 -5.55 -1.68 -6.35
C CYS A 201 -6.57 -2.62 -5.69
N GLU A 202 -6.19 -3.31 -4.62
CA GLU A 202 -7.10 -4.20 -3.89
C GLU A 202 -8.30 -3.43 -3.30
N GLN A 203 -8.06 -2.24 -2.74
CA GLN A 203 -9.13 -1.37 -2.23
C GLN A 203 -10.03 -0.86 -3.37
N LEU A 204 -9.44 -0.45 -4.50
CA LEU A 204 -10.19 -0.04 -5.69
C LEU A 204 -11.06 -1.18 -6.23
N ASP A 205 -10.55 -2.41 -6.25
CA ASP A 205 -11.31 -3.59 -6.68
C ASP A 205 -12.48 -3.89 -5.75
N LYS A 206 -12.29 -3.78 -4.43
CA LYS A 206 -13.38 -3.91 -3.45
C LYS A 206 -14.45 -2.86 -3.67
N ILE A 207 -14.06 -1.59 -3.80
CA ILE A 207 -14.98 -0.48 -4.08
C ILE A 207 -15.73 -0.72 -5.40
N ASN A 208 -15.03 -1.15 -6.45
CA ASN A 208 -15.63 -1.43 -7.75
C ASN A 208 -16.64 -2.59 -7.69
N ARG A 209 -16.37 -3.65 -6.93
CA ARG A 209 -17.33 -4.75 -6.71
C ARG A 209 -18.59 -4.25 -6.01
N THR A 210 -18.43 -3.52 -4.90
CA THR A 210 -19.57 -2.96 -4.15
C THR A 210 -20.39 -1.99 -5.01
N ASN A 211 -19.72 -1.12 -5.78
CA ASN A 211 -20.38 -0.21 -6.72
C ASN A 211 -21.13 -0.96 -7.83
N ASN A 212 -20.59 -2.06 -8.35
CA ASN A 212 -21.26 -2.87 -9.36
C ASN A 212 -22.49 -3.58 -8.79
N GLU A 213 -22.42 -4.09 -7.56
CA GLU A 213 -23.59 -4.66 -6.87
C GLU A 213 -24.68 -3.60 -6.66
N ALA A 214 -24.31 -2.42 -6.17
CA ALA A 214 -25.23 -1.29 -6.01
C ALA A 214 -25.89 -0.90 -7.35
N ARG A 215 -25.11 -0.85 -8.44
CA ARG A 215 -25.64 -0.60 -9.80
C ARG A 215 -26.68 -1.65 -10.21
N ARG A 216 -26.43 -2.94 -9.97
CA ARG A 216 -27.41 -4.01 -10.28
C ARG A 216 -28.72 -3.82 -9.52
N TRP A 217 -28.66 -3.44 -8.25
CA TRP A 217 -29.86 -3.12 -7.46
C TRP A 217 -30.62 -1.92 -8.02
N VAL A 218 -29.91 -0.87 -8.42
CA VAL A 218 -30.51 0.31 -9.07
C VAL A 218 -31.14 -0.07 -10.42
N ASP A 219 -30.47 -0.87 -11.23
CA ASP A 219 -31.02 -1.30 -12.52
C ASP A 219 -32.24 -2.21 -12.35
N TRP A 220 -32.19 -3.15 -11.40
CA TRP A 220 -33.32 -4.03 -11.09
C TRP A 220 -34.55 -3.25 -10.64
N THR A 221 -34.39 -2.24 -9.78
CA THR A 221 -35.49 -1.37 -9.36
C THR A 221 -36.05 -0.54 -10.52
N LYS A 222 -35.20 0.00 -11.40
CA LYS A 222 -35.64 0.70 -12.63
C LYS A 222 -36.43 -0.23 -13.56
N TYR A 223 -35.90 -1.40 -13.88
CA TYR A 223 -36.59 -2.36 -14.75
C TYR A 223 -37.90 -2.82 -14.12
N GLY A 224 -37.91 -3.16 -12.82
CA GLY A 224 -39.12 -3.54 -12.09
C GLY A 224 -40.22 -2.49 -12.16
N VAL A 225 -39.90 -1.23 -11.83
CA VAL A 225 -40.85 -0.10 -11.90
C VAL A 225 -41.37 0.11 -13.32
N THR A 226 -40.51 0.08 -14.33
CA THR A 226 -40.93 0.24 -15.73
C THR A 226 -41.84 -0.90 -16.23
N THR A 227 -41.60 -2.15 -15.83
CA THR A 227 -42.52 -3.27 -16.12
C THR A 227 -43.88 -3.10 -15.45
N ILE A 228 -43.93 -2.67 -14.19
CA ILE A 228 -45.19 -2.44 -13.48
C ILE A 228 -45.99 -1.34 -14.17
N ILE A 229 -45.35 -0.21 -14.49
CA ILE A 229 -45.99 0.90 -15.21
C ILE A 229 -46.55 0.42 -16.56
N SER A 230 -45.78 -0.37 -17.31
CA SER A 230 -46.19 -0.89 -18.62
C SER A 230 -47.38 -1.85 -18.51
N LEU A 231 -47.38 -2.76 -17.52
CA LEU A 231 -48.50 -3.66 -17.27
C LEU A 231 -49.77 -2.90 -16.86
N LEU A 232 -49.62 -1.88 -16.01
CA LEU A 232 -50.73 -1.04 -15.56
C LEU A 232 -51.33 -0.25 -16.73
N PHE A 233 -50.48 0.21 -17.66
CA PHE A 233 -50.92 0.85 -18.90
C PHE A 233 -51.71 -0.11 -19.80
N VAL A 234 -51.21 -1.33 -20.03
CA VAL A 234 -51.93 -2.36 -20.81
C VAL A 234 -53.26 -2.72 -20.14
N PHE A 235 -53.29 -2.83 -18.82
CA PHE A 235 -54.51 -3.09 -18.07
C PHE A 235 -55.54 -1.96 -18.21
N LEU A 236 -55.10 -0.70 -18.17
CA LEU A 236 -55.96 0.45 -18.43
C LEU A 236 -56.54 0.42 -19.85
N LEU A 237 -55.74 0.05 -20.85
CA LEU A 237 -56.22 -0.13 -22.23
C LEU A 237 -57.23 -1.29 -22.35
N TYR A 238 -57.05 -2.36 -21.59
CA TYR A 238 -58.01 -3.46 -21.55
C TYR A 238 -59.35 -3.06 -20.91
N ILE A 239 -59.31 -2.33 -19.79
CA ILE A 239 -60.51 -1.79 -19.15
C ILE A 239 -61.24 -0.85 -20.10
N SER A 240 -60.53 0.08 -20.75
CA SER A 240 -61.17 1.03 -21.67
C SER A 240 -61.83 0.30 -22.85
N SER A 241 -61.18 -0.70 -23.45
CA SER A 241 -61.76 -1.54 -24.49
C SER A 241 -63.01 -2.30 -24.01
N SER A 242 -62.98 -2.83 -22.77
CA SER A 242 -64.11 -3.54 -22.17
C SER A 242 -65.30 -2.61 -21.95
N VAL A 243 -65.06 -1.40 -21.44
CA VAL A 243 -66.10 -0.38 -21.23
C VAL A 243 -66.72 0.06 -22.56
N ILE A 244 -65.92 0.25 -23.61
CA ILE A 244 -66.41 0.57 -24.96
C ILE A 244 -67.31 -0.55 -25.49
N SER A 245 -66.91 -1.82 -25.32
CA SER A 245 -67.69 -2.98 -25.75
C SER A 245 -69.05 -3.07 -25.04
N VAL A 246 -69.06 -2.91 -23.71
CA VAL A 246 -70.32 -2.86 -22.92
C VAL A 246 -71.18 -1.67 -23.32
N GLY A 247 -70.58 -0.50 -23.56
CA GLY A 247 -71.29 0.68 -24.05
C GLY A 247 -71.95 0.45 -25.40
N LYS A 248 -71.26 -0.24 -26.33
CA LYS A 248 -71.81 -0.61 -27.64
C LYS A 248 -72.97 -1.60 -27.51
N PHE A 249 -72.85 -2.61 -26.65
CA PHE A 249 -73.93 -3.56 -26.37
C PHE A 249 -75.18 -2.88 -25.77
N ILE A 250 -75.00 -1.96 -24.82
CA ILE A 250 -76.09 -1.17 -24.25
C ILE A 250 -76.72 -0.25 -25.32
N PHE A 251 -75.92 0.31 -26.22
CA PHE A 251 -76.41 1.14 -27.33
C PHE A 251 -77.23 0.32 -28.35
N GLU A 252 -76.78 -0.87 -28.75
CA GLU A 252 -77.54 -1.78 -29.63
C GLU A 252 -78.86 -2.20 -28.98
N GLN A 253 -78.86 -2.58 -27.69
CA GLN A 253 -80.09 -2.87 -26.95
C GLN A 253 -81.06 -1.67 -26.91
N LYS A 254 -80.53 -0.44 -26.85
CA LYS A 254 -81.34 0.77 -26.86
C LYS A 254 -81.92 1.09 -28.25
N GLU A 255 -81.19 0.78 -29.33
CA GLU A 255 -81.70 0.85 -30.71
C GLU A 255 -82.79 -0.19 -30.95
N ASP A 256 -82.59 -1.44 -30.52
CA ASP A 256 -83.60 -2.51 -30.58
C ASP A 256 -84.86 -2.10 -29.81
N LEU A 257 -84.71 -1.53 -28.62
CA LEU A 257 -85.84 -1.01 -27.83
C LEU A 257 -86.56 0.15 -28.53
N LYS A 258 -85.83 0.99 -29.26
CA LYS A 258 -86.41 2.10 -30.05
C LYS A 258 -87.25 1.54 -31.21
N TYR A 259 -86.77 0.48 -31.87
CA TYR A 259 -87.50 -0.25 -32.91
C TYR A 259 -88.80 -0.86 -32.37
N VAL A 260 -88.75 -1.47 -31.18
CA VAL A 260 -89.94 -2.02 -30.51
C VAL A 260 -90.94 -0.92 -30.12
N ILE A 261 -90.46 0.23 -29.64
CA ILE A 261 -91.33 1.39 -29.32
C ILE A 261 -91.97 1.98 -30.58
N GLU A 262 -91.26 2.01 -31.72
CA GLU A 262 -91.80 2.48 -32.99
C GLU A 262 -92.84 1.51 -33.57
N TYR A 263 -92.63 0.20 -33.42
CA TYR A 263 -93.62 -0.82 -33.75
C TYR A 263 -94.87 -0.73 -32.86
N ALA A 264 -94.70 -0.45 -31.56
CA ALA A 264 -95.81 -0.27 -30.63
C ALA A 264 -96.67 0.96 -30.95
N LYS A 265 -96.07 2.05 -31.45
CA LYS A 265 -96.81 3.24 -31.89
C LYS A 265 -97.70 2.99 -33.12
N HIS A 266 -97.32 2.06 -34.00
CA HIS A 266 -98.15 1.67 -35.13
C HIS A 266 -99.38 0.83 -34.73
N PHE A 267 -99.39 0.26 -33.51
CA PHE A 267 -100.48 -0.56 -33.00
C PHE A 267 -101.61 0.26 -32.34
N ASP A 268 -101.36 1.52 -31.96
CA ASP A 268 -102.36 2.38 -31.30
C ASP A 268 -103.48 2.86 -32.26
N ASP A 269 -103.28 2.79 -33.59
CA ASP A 269 -104.25 3.22 -34.61
C ASP A 269 -105.43 2.23 -34.77
N TYR A 270 -105.35 1.03 -34.17
CA TYR A 270 -106.41 0.02 -34.22
C TYR A 270 -107.37 0.07 -33.01
N LYS A 271 -107.08 0.94 -32.02
CA LYS A 271 -107.80 1.00 -30.75
C LYS A 271 -109.18 1.65 -30.87
N ASP A 272 -109.41 2.49 -31.87
CA ASP A 272 -110.69 3.19 -32.09
C ASP A 272 -111.84 2.26 -32.53
N THR A 273 -111.55 1.07 -33.05
CA THR A 273 -112.60 0.09 -33.43
C THR A 273 -113.12 -0.70 -32.22
N SER A 274 -112.37 -0.76 -31.11
CA SER A 274 -112.76 -1.49 -29.90
C SER A 274 -113.83 -0.79 -29.06
N ILE A 275 -113.98 0.54 -29.21
CA ILE A 275 -114.93 1.37 -28.46
C ILE A 275 -116.39 1.16 -28.95
N SER A 276 -116.58 0.69 -30.18
CA SER A 276 -117.92 0.42 -30.76
C SER A 276 -118.57 -0.87 -30.21
N LEU A 277 -117.76 -1.88 -29.88
CA LEU A 277 -118.23 -3.19 -29.37
C LEU A 277 -118.58 -3.18 -27.88
N GLU A 278 -117.94 -2.31 -27.08
CA GLU A 278 -118.20 -2.21 -25.64
C GLU A 278 -119.57 -1.58 -25.32
N LYS A 279 -120.08 -0.72 -26.22
CA LYS A 279 -121.41 -0.11 -26.11
C LYS A 279 -122.54 -1.12 -26.34
N GLN A 280 -122.37 -2.06 -27.29
CA GLN A 280 -123.38 -3.11 -27.55
C GLN A 280 -123.45 -4.17 -26.45
N LYS A 281 -122.33 -4.42 -25.75
CA LYS A 281 -122.27 -5.41 -24.66
C LYS A 281 -123.06 -4.95 -23.42
N LYS A 282 -123.08 -3.64 -23.15
CA LYS A 282 -123.74 -3.05 -21.97
C LYS A 282 -125.28 -3.05 -22.08
N ASP A 283 -125.83 -2.91 -23.29
CA ASP A 283 -127.28 -2.99 -23.52
C ASP A 283 -127.83 -4.41 -23.35
N LEU A 284 -127.01 -5.44 -23.60
CA LEU A 284 -127.35 -6.85 -23.39
C LEU A 284 -127.38 -7.25 -21.91
N GLU A 285 -126.50 -6.70 -21.07
CA GLU A 285 -126.50 -6.94 -19.61
C GLU A 285 -127.75 -6.36 -18.92
N LEU A 286 -128.25 -5.20 -19.39
CA LEU A 286 -129.46 -4.58 -18.84
C LEU A 286 -130.75 -5.39 -19.12
N LEU A 287 -130.79 -6.14 -20.23
CA LEU A 287 -131.89 -7.05 -20.55
C LEU A 287 -131.87 -8.32 -19.68
N SER A 288 -130.67 -8.82 -19.36
CA SER A 288 -130.46 -9.99 -18.49
C SER A 288 -130.92 -9.73 -17.04
N GLU A 289 -130.62 -8.56 -16.47
CA GLU A 289 -131.03 -8.24 -15.10
C GLU A 289 -132.56 -8.11 -14.94
N LYS A 290 -133.27 -7.58 -15.94
CA LYS A 290 -134.74 -7.52 -15.92
C LYS A 290 -135.38 -8.91 -15.90
N GLN A 291 -134.76 -9.90 -16.54
CA GLN A 291 -135.28 -11.26 -16.59
C GLN A 291 -135.16 -11.96 -15.22
N SER A 292 -134.04 -11.78 -14.52
CA SER A 292 -133.85 -12.28 -13.14
C SER A 292 -134.83 -11.67 -12.13
N SER A 293 -135.22 -10.41 -12.32
CA SER A 293 -136.23 -9.74 -11.46
C SER A 293 -137.60 -10.41 -11.53
N ILE A 294 -138.01 -10.91 -12.70
CA ILE A 294 -139.31 -11.55 -12.90
C ILE A 294 -139.33 -12.98 -12.33
N GLU A 295 -138.24 -13.74 -12.48
CA GLU A 295 -138.15 -15.12 -11.97
C GLU A 295 -138.05 -15.19 -10.43
N ALA A 296 -137.47 -14.18 -9.79
CA ALA A 296 -137.37 -14.09 -8.34
C ALA A 296 -138.74 -13.82 -7.66
N GLU A 297 -139.58 -12.94 -8.22
CA GLU A 297 -140.95 -12.72 -7.71
C GLU A 297 -141.83 -13.98 -7.86
N LEU A 298 -141.67 -14.72 -8.97
CA LEU A 298 -142.48 -15.90 -9.28
C LEU A 298 -142.18 -17.10 -8.35
N ASN A 299 -140.93 -17.20 -7.86
CA ASN A 299 -140.49 -18.33 -7.03
C ASN A 299 -140.84 -18.21 -5.54
N THR A 300 -141.05 -17.02 -5.00
CA THR A 300 -141.45 -16.85 -3.58
C THR A 300 -142.95 -16.70 -3.38
N LEU A 301 -143.72 -16.26 -4.39
CA LEU A 301 -145.18 -16.45 -4.42
C LEU A 301 -145.55 -17.94 -4.24
N LYS A 302 -144.73 -18.86 -4.78
CA LYS A 302 -144.85 -20.31 -4.54
C LYS A 302 -144.52 -20.75 -3.10
N LYS A 303 -143.76 -19.95 -2.33
CA LYS A 303 -143.29 -20.28 -0.96
C LYS A 303 -144.28 -19.83 0.14
N ASN A 304 -145.06 -18.77 -0.09
CA ASN A 304 -145.97 -18.18 0.92
C ASN A 304 -147.39 -18.80 0.93
N HIS A 305 -147.78 -19.58 -0.07
CA HIS A 305 -149.10 -20.23 -0.12
C HIS A 305 -149.03 -21.69 -0.61
N PRO A 306 -148.53 -22.63 0.22
CA PRO A 306 -148.41 -24.04 -0.15
C PRO A 306 -149.76 -24.76 -0.35
N ARG A 307 -150.90 -24.10 -0.08
CA ARG A 307 -152.26 -24.64 -0.31
C ARG A 307 -152.84 -24.35 -1.70
N LEU A 308 -152.14 -23.61 -2.57
CA LEU A 308 -152.63 -23.27 -3.93
C LEU A 308 -152.07 -24.13 -5.07
N PHE A 309 -151.14 -25.06 -4.80
CA PHE A 309 -150.53 -25.89 -5.85
C PHE A 309 -150.70 -27.41 -5.64
N ASN A 310 -151.78 -27.85 -4.96
CA ASN A 310 -152.04 -29.28 -4.74
C ASN A 310 -153.53 -29.64 -4.95
N ARG A 311 -153.88 -30.15 -6.14
CA ARG A 311 -155.11 -30.94 -6.40
C ARG A 311 -154.96 -31.76 -7.69
N ASN A 312 -155.03 -33.10 -7.53
CA ASN A 312 -155.36 -34.21 -8.46
C ASN A 312 -154.56 -34.31 -9.78
N ARG A 313 -153.69 -35.32 -9.98
CA ARG A 313 -153.95 -36.74 -10.36
C ARG A 313 -154.94 -36.90 -11.53
N ASP A 314 -154.41 -37.07 -12.73
CA ASP A 314 -154.51 -38.27 -13.59
C ASP A 314 -153.61 -38.09 -14.83
#